data_AF-A0A7W6SGD6-F1
#
_entry.id   AF-A0A7W6SGD6-F1
#
_cell.length_a   1.000
_cell.length_b   1.000
_cell.length_c   1.000
_cell.angle_alpha   90.00
_cell.angle_beta   90.00
_cell.angle_gamma   90.00
#
_symmetry.space_group_name_H-M   'P 1'
#
loop_
_entity.id
_entity.type
_entity.pdbx_description
1 polymer ?
#
loop_
_entity_poly.entity_id
_entity_poly.type
_entity_poly.pdbx_seq_one_letter_code
_entity_poly.pdbx_strand_id
1 'polypeptide(L)'
;MQFHAAHADTQGQVGDGATVDASEAGSGTDADALTAQQHHIGLACQALLKALTDHAIEDLVDRATGFDDVRKRDAIMRMLEEYVTKDRLPWVQMFDTDFYRQVFRLNKWAFDPEKTARPSVLGHWTNNIYDRLAPGIRPTLHAKVRRNAAGRPTEKLTQYLTPEEGKPRLKEMLEGVKAIMRLSQDKHDFWEKMDIAYPKLNDANLLLPFEELPRLGKPK
;
A
#
# COMPACT_ATOMS: atom_id res chain seq x y z
N MET A 1 -19.12 80.77 -3.39
CA MET A 1 -18.25 79.84 -4.14
C MET A 1 -19.14 78.70 -4.63
N GLN A 2 -19.82 78.90 -5.77
CA GLN A 2 -19.53 78.26 -7.09
C GLN A 2 -19.74 76.72 -7.05
N PHE A 3 -20.88 76.21 -7.57
CA PHE A 3 -21.09 75.56 -8.91
C PHE A 3 -20.53 74.11 -8.96
N HIS A 4 -21.15 73.02 -9.46
CA HIS A 4 -22.13 72.69 -10.52
C HIS A 4 -22.62 71.23 -10.27
N ALA A 5 -23.91 70.87 -10.26
CA ALA A 5 -24.71 70.20 -11.32
C ALA A 5 -24.34 68.75 -11.77
N ALA A 6 -25.25 67.81 -11.43
CA ALA A 6 -26.01 66.88 -12.32
C ALA A 6 -25.50 65.47 -12.78
N HIS A 7 -26.49 64.55 -12.80
CA HIS A 7 -26.67 63.25 -13.53
C HIS A 7 -26.01 61.98 -12.94
N ALA A 8 -26.64 60.79 -12.89
CA ALA A 8 -27.93 60.28 -13.37
C ALA A 8 -28.35 59.04 -12.54
N ASP A 9 -29.66 58.83 -12.41
CA ASP A 9 -30.26 57.56 -11.98
C ASP A 9 -30.08 56.48 -13.06
N THR A 10 -29.69 55.27 -12.68
CA THR A 10 -29.94 54.05 -13.47
C THR A 10 -30.11 52.87 -12.52
N GLN A 11 -31.36 52.42 -12.37
CA GLN A 11 -31.67 51.11 -11.80
C GLN A 11 -31.18 50.03 -12.77
N GLY A 12 -30.36 49.10 -12.30
CA GLY A 12 -29.92 47.91 -13.04
C GLY A 12 -30.14 46.68 -12.18
N GLN A 13 -30.99 45.78 -12.68
CA GLN A 13 -31.37 44.50 -12.09
C GLN A 13 -30.17 43.63 -11.71
N VAL A 14 -30.30 42.95 -10.57
CA VAL A 14 -29.43 41.83 -10.15
C VAL A 14 -29.73 40.64 -11.06
N GLY A 15 -28.81 40.35 -11.99
CA GLY A 15 -28.80 39.14 -12.80
C GLY A 15 -28.06 38.03 -12.07
N ASP A 16 -28.80 36.99 -11.69
CA ASP A 16 -28.33 35.77 -11.05
C ASP A 16 -27.44 34.98 -12.02
N GLY A 17 -26.20 34.72 -11.62
CA GLY A 17 -25.14 34.18 -12.46
C GLY A 17 -25.16 32.66 -12.52
N ALA A 18 -25.78 32.13 -13.58
CA ALA A 18 -25.42 30.92 -14.30
C ALA A 18 -25.09 29.66 -13.47
N THR A 19 -26.14 28.93 -13.08
CA THR A 19 -26.09 27.46 -13.06
C THR A 19 -25.83 27.00 -14.50
N VAL A 20 -24.59 26.59 -14.80
CA VAL A 20 -24.26 25.96 -16.08
C VAL A 20 -24.92 24.58 -16.07
N ASP A 21 -26.06 24.53 -16.75
CA ASP A 21 -26.89 23.35 -16.94
C ASP A 21 -26.05 22.28 -17.66
N ALA A 22 -25.73 21.20 -16.95
CA ALA A 22 -25.01 20.04 -17.51
C ALA A 22 -25.97 19.13 -18.31
N SER A 23 -26.96 19.69 -18.99
CA SER A 23 -28.04 18.95 -19.67
C SER A 23 -27.80 18.69 -21.16
N GLU A 24 -26.70 19.15 -21.76
CA GLU A 24 -26.50 19.06 -23.22
C GLU A 24 -25.30 18.22 -23.69
N ALA A 25 -24.87 17.21 -22.92
CA ALA A 25 -23.87 16.25 -23.38
C ALA A 25 -24.44 14.82 -23.39
N GLY A 26 -25.36 14.55 -24.31
CA GLY A 26 -25.88 13.18 -24.53
C GLY A 26 -27.26 13.07 -25.19
N SER A 27 -27.73 14.05 -25.95
CA SER A 27 -28.97 13.96 -26.73
C SER A 27 -28.69 13.42 -28.14
N GLY A 28 -28.14 12.21 -28.20
CA GLY A 28 -27.89 11.49 -29.45
C GLY A 28 -28.64 10.16 -29.49
N THR A 29 -29.86 10.18 -30.02
CA THR A 29 -30.58 9.08 -30.69
C THR A 29 -31.18 7.88 -29.94
N ASP A 30 -30.91 7.58 -28.67
CA ASP A 30 -31.42 6.30 -28.09
C ASP A 30 -32.70 6.40 -27.25
N ALA A 31 -33.09 7.60 -26.81
CA ALA A 31 -34.29 7.77 -25.98
C ALA A 31 -35.60 7.48 -26.75
N ASP A 32 -35.63 7.74 -28.05
CA ASP A 32 -36.79 7.50 -28.92
C ASP A 32 -36.91 6.06 -29.44
N ALA A 33 -35.88 5.21 -29.23
CA ALA A 33 -35.86 3.83 -29.70
C ALA A 33 -36.32 2.79 -28.66
N LEU A 34 -36.47 3.20 -27.39
CA LEU A 34 -36.79 2.32 -26.26
C LEU A 34 -38.30 2.18 -26.07
N THR A 35 -38.78 0.94 -25.92
CA THR A 35 -40.19 0.73 -25.53
C THR A 35 -40.44 1.21 -24.10
N ALA A 36 -41.67 1.61 -23.76
CA ALA A 36 -42.03 2.11 -22.43
C ALA A 36 -41.59 1.19 -21.27
N GLN A 37 -41.52 -0.13 -21.51
CA GLN A 37 -41.05 -1.11 -20.54
C GLN A 37 -39.51 -1.15 -20.38
N GLN A 38 -38.74 -0.71 -21.38
CA GLN A 38 -37.26 -0.72 -21.38
C GLN A 38 -36.64 0.56 -20.81
N HIS A 39 -37.45 1.59 -20.57
CA HIS A 39 -36.99 2.90 -20.11
C HIS A 39 -36.22 2.87 -18.77
N HIS A 40 -36.63 2.00 -17.85
CA HIS A 40 -35.95 1.82 -16.56
C HIS A 40 -34.56 1.18 -16.71
N ILE A 41 -34.38 0.32 -17.72
CA ILE A 41 -33.09 -0.31 -18.05
C ILE A 41 -32.17 0.73 -18.68
N GLY A 42 -32.67 1.54 -19.60
CA GLY A 42 -31.91 2.64 -20.22
C GLY A 42 -31.37 3.63 -19.20
N LEU A 43 -32.20 4.05 -18.23
CA LEU A 43 -31.78 4.92 -17.12
C LEU A 43 -30.70 4.26 -16.24
N ALA A 44 -30.83 2.97 -15.94
CA ALA A 44 -29.82 2.23 -15.18
C ALA A 44 -28.49 2.13 -15.93
N CYS A 45 -28.52 1.84 -17.24
CA CYS A 45 -27.34 1.81 -18.09
C CYS A 45 -26.67 3.18 -18.20
N GLN A 46 -27.44 4.26 -18.30
CA GLN A 46 -26.90 5.62 -18.37
C GLN A 46 -26.24 6.03 -17.04
N ALA A 47 -26.82 5.66 -15.90
CA ALA A 47 -26.21 5.85 -14.59
C ALA A 47 -24.90 5.06 -14.45
N LEU A 48 -24.88 3.80 -14.90
CA LEU A 48 -23.68 2.96 -14.94
C LEU A 48 -22.58 3.56 -15.82
N LEU A 49 -22.93 4.00 -17.03
CA LEU A 49 -21.99 4.61 -17.97
C LEU A 49 -21.39 5.90 -17.39
N LYS A 50 -22.23 6.74 -16.77
CA LYS A 50 -21.78 7.95 -16.10
C LYS A 50 -20.80 7.64 -14.97
N ALA A 51 -21.16 6.72 -14.07
CA ALA A 51 -20.29 6.32 -12.97
C ALA A 51 -18.94 5.74 -13.43
N LEU A 52 -18.95 4.91 -14.49
CA LEU A 52 -17.73 4.37 -15.08
C LEU A 52 -16.86 5.47 -15.72
N THR A 53 -17.49 6.44 -16.38
CA THR A 53 -16.79 7.55 -17.04
C THR A 53 -16.16 8.49 -16.03
N ASP A 54 -16.88 8.83 -14.96
CA ASP A 54 -16.36 9.68 -13.88
C ASP A 54 -15.14 9.04 -13.22
N HIS A 55 -15.21 7.73 -12.91
CA HIS A 55 -14.08 7.00 -12.35
C HIS A 55 -12.90 6.89 -13.34
N ALA A 56 -13.18 6.72 -14.63
CA ALA A 56 -12.14 6.68 -15.66
C ALA A 56 -11.42 8.03 -15.82
N ILE A 57 -12.16 9.14 -15.73
CA ILE A 57 -11.57 10.49 -15.77
C ILE A 57 -10.71 10.71 -14.52
N GLU A 58 -11.20 10.34 -13.33
CA GLU A 58 -10.45 10.44 -12.08
C GLU A 58 -9.14 9.62 -12.15
N ASP A 59 -9.19 8.37 -12.59
CA ASP A 59 -7.99 7.52 -12.78
C ASP A 59 -7.02 8.12 -13.81
N LEU A 60 -7.54 8.68 -14.92
CA LEU A 60 -6.70 9.28 -15.96
C LEU A 60 -6.00 10.54 -15.44
N VAL A 61 -6.70 11.39 -14.68
CA VAL A 61 -6.14 12.60 -14.06
C VAL A 61 -5.13 12.22 -12.98
N ASP A 62 -5.45 11.26 -12.11
CA ASP A 62 -4.55 10.76 -11.07
C ASP A 62 -3.26 10.18 -11.68
N ARG A 63 -3.37 9.41 -12.77
CA ARG A 63 -2.21 8.85 -13.47
C ARG A 63 -1.42 9.90 -14.23
N ALA A 64 -2.09 10.90 -14.83
CA ALA A 64 -1.42 12.00 -15.54
C ALA A 64 -0.68 12.95 -14.58
N THR A 65 -1.20 13.15 -13.36
CA THR A 65 -0.61 14.01 -12.32
C THR A 65 0.35 13.25 -11.40
N GLY A 66 0.28 11.92 -11.36
CA GLY A 66 1.04 11.08 -10.44
C GLY A 66 0.48 11.07 -9.01
N PHE A 67 -0.74 11.57 -8.79
CA PHE A 67 -1.35 11.67 -7.46
C PHE A 67 -1.63 10.30 -6.83
N ASP A 68 -1.92 9.27 -7.63
CA ASP A 68 -2.10 7.89 -7.16
C ASP A 68 -0.85 7.34 -6.45
N ASP A 69 0.34 7.59 -7.00
CA ASP A 69 1.60 7.17 -6.41
C ASP A 69 1.87 7.85 -5.06
N VAL A 70 1.51 9.12 -4.92
CA VAL A 70 1.63 9.88 -3.67
C VAL A 70 0.67 9.33 -2.63
N ARG A 71 -0.60 9.14 -2.99
CA ARG A 71 -1.65 8.59 -2.13
C ARG A 71 -1.27 7.20 -1.59
N LYS A 72 -0.75 6.32 -2.45
CA LYS A 72 -0.27 4.98 -2.08
C LYS A 72 0.89 5.06 -1.08
N ARG A 73 1.87 5.93 -1.33
CA ARG A 73 3.00 6.14 -0.40
C ARG A 73 2.54 6.65 0.95
N ASP A 74 1.62 7.62 0.99
CA ASP A 74 1.09 8.18 2.23
C ASP A 74 0.29 7.15 3.05
N ALA A 75 -0.45 6.27 2.37
CA ALA A 75 -1.13 5.14 3.03
C ALA A 75 -0.13 4.16 3.66
N ILE A 76 0.94 3.80 2.93
CA ILE A 76 2.00 2.93 3.43
C ILE A 76 2.72 3.58 4.62
N MET A 77 3.04 4.87 4.54
CA MET A 77 3.71 5.58 5.63
C MET A 77 2.86 5.60 6.90
N ARG A 78 1.56 5.88 6.80
CA ARG A 78 0.64 5.82 7.95
C ARG A 78 0.60 4.43 8.59
N MET A 79 0.52 3.38 7.78
CA MET A 79 0.60 2.00 8.29
C MET A 79 1.95 1.75 8.99
N LEU A 80 3.07 2.20 8.42
CA LEU A 80 4.39 1.99 9.01
C LEU A 80 4.58 2.75 10.32
N GLU A 81 3.94 3.90 10.51
CA GLU A 81 3.96 4.65 11.77
C GLU A 81 3.34 3.87 12.92
N GLU A 82 2.29 3.08 12.66
CA GLU A 82 1.66 2.20 13.65
C GLU A 82 2.59 1.04 14.05
N TYR A 83 3.40 0.54 13.11
CA TYR A 83 4.30 -0.60 13.31
C TYR A 83 5.66 -0.22 13.89
N VAL A 84 6.13 1.01 13.64
CA VAL A 84 7.51 1.42 13.91
C VAL A 84 7.58 2.64 14.83
N THR A 85 8.10 2.43 16.04
CA THR A 85 8.31 3.52 17.02
C THR A 85 9.41 4.50 16.57
N LYS A 86 9.32 5.75 17.03
CA LYS A 86 10.35 6.78 16.83
C LYS A 86 11.60 6.48 17.65
N ASP A 87 11.39 6.01 18.87
CA ASP A 87 12.46 5.77 19.84
C ASP A 87 12.79 4.29 19.98
N ARG A 88 14.05 4.01 20.35
CA ARG A 88 14.54 2.66 20.59
C ARG A 88 13.94 2.09 21.88
N LEU A 89 13.30 0.92 21.78
CA LEU A 89 12.77 0.19 22.93
C LEU A 89 13.80 -0.79 23.53
N PRO A 90 13.59 -1.23 24.79
CA PRO A 90 14.32 -2.35 25.37
C PRO A 90 14.28 -3.57 24.44
N TRP A 91 15.43 -4.22 24.30
CA TRP A 91 15.53 -5.40 23.44
C TRP A 91 14.77 -6.56 24.07
N VAL A 92 13.86 -7.14 23.30
CA VAL A 92 13.17 -8.39 23.62
C VAL A 92 13.54 -9.41 22.56
N GLN A 93 13.87 -10.62 23.00
CA GLN A 93 14.16 -11.72 22.10
C GLN A 93 12.84 -12.22 21.47
N MET A 94 12.64 -11.89 20.18
CA MET A 94 11.47 -12.36 19.41
C MET A 94 11.73 -13.69 18.71
N PHE A 95 12.96 -13.88 18.22
CA PHE A 95 13.39 -15.13 17.60
C PHE A 95 13.91 -16.06 18.69
N ASP A 96 13.08 -17.04 19.04
CA ASP A 96 13.37 -18.05 20.04
C ASP A 96 14.39 -19.09 19.55
N THR A 97 14.87 -19.92 20.47
CA THR A 97 15.83 -20.99 20.16
C THR A 97 15.22 -22.03 19.22
N ASP A 98 13.92 -22.27 19.29
CA ASP A 98 13.22 -23.24 18.44
C ASP A 98 13.22 -22.84 16.96
N PHE A 99 13.03 -21.55 16.67
CA PHE A 99 13.20 -21.01 15.32
C PHE A 99 14.61 -21.33 14.79
N TYR A 100 15.65 -21.05 15.58
CA TYR A 100 17.02 -21.33 15.14
C TYR A 100 17.29 -22.83 14.97
N ARG A 101 16.75 -23.67 15.85
CA ARG A 101 16.84 -25.13 15.73
C ARG A 101 16.23 -25.61 14.40
N GLN A 102 15.06 -25.09 14.04
CA GLN A 102 14.41 -25.42 12.77
C GLN A 102 15.20 -24.92 11.56
N VAL A 103 15.75 -23.70 11.61
CA VAL A 103 16.58 -23.19 10.52
C VAL A 103 17.84 -24.05 10.32
N PHE A 104 18.51 -24.46 11.41
CA PHE A 104 19.68 -25.34 11.31
C PHE A 104 19.31 -26.71 10.74
N ARG A 105 18.17 -27.29 11.15
CA ARG A 105 17.62 -28.53 10.60
C ARG A 105 17.41 -28.42 9.08
N LEU A 106 16.72 -27.38 8.62
CA LEU A 106 16.40 -27.16 7.20
C LEU A 106 17.64 -26.92 6.33
N ASN A 107 18.71 -26.36 6.92
CA ASN A 107 20.00 -26.17 6.24
C ASN A 107 20.98 -27.34 6.44
N LYS A 108 20.58 -28.41 7.15
CA LYS A 108 21.42 -29.59 7.46
C LYS A 108 22.72 -29.21 8.19
N TRP A 109 22.65 -28.23 9.09
CA TRP A 109 23.78 -27.79 9.91
C TRP A 109 23.75 -28.43 11.30
N ALA A 110 24.93 -28.70 11.87
CA ALA A 110 25.04 -29.15 13.25
C ALA A 110 24.56 -28.03 14.20
N PHE A 111 23.52 -28.32 14.97
CA PHE A 111 23.00 -27.39 15.98
C PHE A 111 23.70 -27.65 17.31
N ASP A 112 24.52 -26.71 17.73
CA ASP A 112 25.19 -26.71 19.02
C ASP A 112 24.58 -25.59 19.88
N PRO A 113 23.78 -25.92 20.92
CA PRO A 113 23.11 -24.92 21.76
C PRO A 113 24.10 -24.08 22.59
N GLU A 114 25.34 -24.55 22.79
CA GLU A 114 26.37 -23.81 23.54
C GLU A 114 27.11 -22.80 22.66
N LYS A 115 27.06 -22.97 21.33
CA LYS A 115 27.69 -22.04 20.39
C LYS A 115 26.75 -20.90 20.02
N THR A 116 27.10 -19.71 20.50
CA THR A 116 26.43 -18.44 20.14
C THR A 116 26.75 -17.99 18.71
N ALA A 117 27.84 -18.49 18.12
CA ALA A 117 28.28 -18.09 16.78
C ALA A 117 27.32 -18.63 15.72
N ARG A 118 26.63 -17.71 15.05
CA ARG A 118 25.60 -18.00 14.05
C ARG A 118 26.10 -17.68 12.65
N PRO A 119 25.82 -18.53 11.65
CA PRO A 119 26.15 -18.23 10.26
C PRO A 119 25.51 -16.91 9.80
N SER A 120 26.26 -16.12 9.02
CA SER A 120 25.78 -14.84 8.48
C SER A 120 24.49 -15.00 7.66
N VAL A 121 24.29 -16.18 7.06
CA VAL A 121 23.10 -16.55 6.28
C VAL A 121 21.79 -16.35 7.07
N LEU A 122 21.79 -16.49 8.41
CA LEU A 122 20.58 -16.27 9.22
C LEU A 122 20.02 -14.85 9.09
N GLY A 123 20.87 -13.86 8.83
CA GLY A 123 20.43 -12.48 8.58
C GLY A 123 19.51 -12.39 7.36
N HIS A 124 19.76 -13.19 6.32
CA HIS A 124 18.89 -13.24 5.14
C HIS A 124 17.52 -13.86 5.44
N TRP A 125 17.47 -14.86 6.32
CA TRP A 125 16.20 -15.45 6.76
C TRP A 125 15.35 -14.44 7.53
N THR A 126 15.96 -13.76 8.51
CA THR A 126 15.26 -12.75 9.30
C THR A 126 14.81 -11.57 8.44
N ASN A 127 15.64 -11.12 7.50
CA ASN A 127 15.29 -10.02 6.59
C ASN A 127 14.10 -10.38 5.69
N ASN A 128 14.07 -11.61 5.17
CA ASN A 128 12.97 -12.08 4.33
C ASN A 128 11.66 -12.21 5.12
N ILE A 129 11.74 -12.56 6.41
CA ILE A 129 10.59 -12.53 7.33
C ILE A 129 10.11 -11.07 7.51
N TYR A 130 11.00 -10.11 7.74
CA TYR A 130 10.61 -8.70 7.83
C TYR A 130 9.97 -8.17 6.54
N ASP A 131 10.45 -8.57 5.36
CA ASP A 131 9.87 -8.17 4.06
C ASP A 131 8.42 -8.64 3.86
N ARG A 132 7.97 -9.64 4.63
CA ARG A 132 6.60 -10.17 4.58
C ARG A 132 5.69 -9.58 5.64
N LEU A 133 6.23 -8.84 6.61
CA LEU A 133 5.45 -8.29 7.72
C LEU A 133 4.59 -7.12 7.29
N ALA A 134 5.16 -6.17 6.55
CA ALA A 134 4.48 -5.00 6.02
C ALA A 134 5.30 -4.40 4.85
N PRO A 135 4.65 -3.75 3.87
CA PRO A 135 5.35 -3.13 2.74
C PRO A 135 6.30 -2.04 3.25
N GLY A 136 7.56 -2.08 2.82
CA GLY A 136 8.54 -1.05 3.19
C GLY A 136 9.00 -1.05 4.66
N ILE A 137 8.64 -2.05 5.47
CA ILE A 137 9.02 -2.07 6.89
C ILE A 137 10.52 -2.31 7.10
N ARG A 138 11.12 -3.22 6.33
CA ARG A 138 12.56 -3.51 6.42
C ARG A 138 13.43 -2.26 6.15
N PRO A 139 13.27 -1.52 5.03
CA PRO A 139 14.06 -0.32 4.81
C PRO A 139 13.82 0.74 5.88
N THR A 140 12.58 0.90 6.35
CA THR A 140 12.23 1.84 7.44
C THR A 140 12.95 1.51 8.74
N LEU A 141 12.97 0.23 9.13
CA LEU A 141 13.71 -0.24 10.30
C LEU A 141 15.22 -0.04 10.14
N HIS A 142 15.78 -0.37 8.97
CA HIS A 142 17.21 -0.19 8.69
C HIS A 142 17.65 1.27 8.64
N ALA A 143 16.76 2.19 8.25
CA ALA A 143 17.02 3.62 8.26
C ALA A 143 17.10 4.17 9.68
N LYS A 144 16.32 3.61 10.62
CA LYS A 144 16.34 4.02 12.04
C LYS A 144 17.51 3.45 12.83
N VAL A 145 17.96 2.23 12.49
CA VAL A 145 19.06 1.57 13.20
C VAL A 145 20.37 2.35 13.08
N ARG A 146 20.96 2.72 14.22
CA ARG A 146 22.30 3.30 14.25
C ARG A 146 23.33 2.31 13.73
N ARG A 147 24.27 2.81 12.94
CA ARG A 147 25.41 2.05 12.40
C ARG A 147 26.72 2.58 12.95
N ASN A 148 27.69 1.68 13.11
CA ASN A 148 29.05 2.07 13.48
C ASN A 148 29.85 2.60 12.26
N ALA A 149 31.09 3.02 12.49
CA ALA A 149 31.99 3.52 11.44
C ALA A 149 32.23 2.52 10.30
N ALA A 150 32.08 1.22 10.56
CA ALA A 150 32.20 0.14 9.56
C ALA A 150 30.86 -0.19 8.87
N GLY A 151 29.81 0.61 9.08
CA GLY A 151 28.49 0.42 8.48
C GLY A 151 27.68 -0.75 9.07
N ARG A 152 28.16 -1.39 10.15
CA ARG A 152 27.45 -2.49 10.80
C ARG A 152 26.37 -1.94 11.74
N PRO A 153 25.16 -2.53 11.74
CA PRO A 153 24.11 -2.14 12.66
C PRO A 153 24.54 -2.44 14.10
N THR A 154 24.51 -1.41 14.95
CA THR A 154 24.86 -1.53 16.38
C THR A 154 23.65 -1.99 17.21
N GLU A 155 22.45 -1.86 16.64
CA GLU A 155 21.18 -2.11 17.31
C GLU A 155 20.37 -3.20 16.58
N LYS A 156 19.39 -3.77 17.27
CA LYS A 156 18.53 -4.82 16.70
C LYS A 156 17.27 -4.21 16.10
N LEU A 157 16.84 -4.72 14.95
CA LEU A 157 15.64 -4.24 14.24
C LEU A 157 14.37 -4.36 15.12
N THR A 158 14.25 -5.42 15.94
CA THR A 158 13.10 -5.63 16.84
C THR A 158 12.90 -4.52 17.88
N GLN A 159 13.92 -3.70 18.13
CA GLN A 159 13.83 -2.61 19.11
C GLN A 159 13.00 -1.43 18.61
N TYR A 160 12.78 -1.34 17.31
CA TYR A 160 12.03 -0.26 16.68
C TYR A 160 10.59 -0.66 16.34
N LEU A 161 10.17 -1.88 16.68
CA LEU A 161 8.77 -2.30 16.53
C LEU A 161 7.94 -1.84 17.72
N THR A 162 6.74 -1.31 17.45
CA THR A 162 5.80 -0.87 18.49
C THR A 162 5.34 -2.06 19.35
N PRO A 163 5.10 -1.83 20.66
CA PRO A 163 4.61 -2.87 21.55
C PRO A 163 3.14 -3.25 21.29
N GLU A 164 2.34 -2.31 20.79
CA GLU A 164 0.90 -2.50 20.56
C GLU A 164 0.61 -3.33 19.31
N GLU A 165 1.28 -3.03 18.19
CA GLU A 165 0.96 -3.65 16.89
C GLU A 165 2.16 -4.42 16.32
N GLY A 166 3.32 -3.77 16.21
CA GLY A 166 4.48 -4.32 15.49
C GLY A 166 5.05 -5.60 16.12
N LYS A 167 5.24 -5.65 17.44
CA LYS A 167 5.76 -6.83 18.15
C LYS A 167 4.74 -7.98 18.18
N PRO A 168 3.46 -7.77 18.54
CA PRO A 168 2.45 -8.82 18.51
C PRO A 168 2.29 -9.44 17.12
N ARG A 169 2.22 -8.61 16.07
CA ARG A 169 2.10 -9.10 14.69
C ARG A 169 3.31 -9.92 14.25
N LEU A 170 4.53 -9.48 14.58
CA LEU A 170 5.73 -10.26 14.30
C LEU A 170 5.69 -11.60 15.05
N LYS A 171 5.22 -11.64 16.30
CA LYS A 171 5.12 -12.87 17.08
C LYS A 171 4.14 -13.87 16.46
N GLU A 172 2.95 -13.40 16.08
CA GLU A 172 1.95 -14.22 15.39
C GLU A 172 2.52 -14.83 14.10
N MET A 173 3.17 -14.01 13.28
CA MET A 173 3.80 -14.47 12.05
C MET A 173 4.91 -15.49 12.33
N LEU A 174 5.71 -15.30 13.38
CA LEU A 174 6.75 -16.25 13.77
C LEU A 174 6.18 -17.60 14.20
N GLU A 175 5.02 -17.65 14.85
CA GLU A 175 4.35 -18.92 15.14
C GLU A 175 3.90 -19.64 13.86
N GLY A 176 3.32 -18.92 12.90
CA GLY A 176 2.99 -19.45 11.58
C GLY A 176 4.21 -19.95 10.82
N VAL A 177 5.29 -19.17 10.81
CA VAL A 177 6.59 -19.55 10.22
C VAL A 177 7.13 -20.83 10.88
N LYS A 178 7.09 -20.94 12.21
CA LYS A 178 7.51 -22.16 12.92
C LYS A 178 6.65 -23.36 12.54
N ALA A 179 5.35 -23.19 12.33
CA ALA A 179 4.46 -24.24 11.84
C ALA A 179 4.88 -24.72 10.44
N ILE A 180 5.10 -23.79 9.50
CA ILE A 180 5.57 -24.09 8.14
C ILE A 180 6.95 -24.78 8.19
N MET A 181 7.86 -24.29 9.03
CA MET A 181 9.16 -24.92 9.24
C MET A 181 9.03 -26.38 9.68
N ARG A 182 8.15 -26.68 10.65
CA ARG A 182 7.92 -28.07 11.10
C ARG A 182 7.39 -28.97 10.00
N LEU A 183 6.52 -28.45 9.13
CA LEU A 183 5.95 -29.18 7.99
C LEU A 183 6.90 -29.33 6.80
N SER A 184 8.01 -28.59 6.79
CA SER A 184 8.92 -28.54 5.65
C SER A 184 10.08 -29.53 5.83
N GLN A 185 10.44 -30.23 4.76
CA GLN A 185 11.53 -31.20 4.79
C GLN A 185 12.89 -30.54 4.59
N ASP A 186 12.98 -29.68 3.56
CA ASP A 186 14.20 -28.97 3.18
C ASP A 186 13.95 -27.47 3.09
N LYS A 187 15.04 -26.69 3.02
CA LYS A 187 15.00 -25.24 2.84
C LYS A 187 14.16 -24.80 1.63
N HIS A 188 14.22 -25.53 0.51
CA HIS A 188 13.51 -25.15 -0.72
C HIS A 188 12.00 -25.23 -0.54
N ASP A 189 11.51 -26.38 -0.09
CA ASP A 189 10.11 -26.64 0.27
C ASP A 189 9.57 -25.63 1.30
N PHE A 190 10.40 -25.25 2.28
CA PHE A 190 10.05 -24.18 3.21
C PHE A 190 9.78 -22.84 2.52
N TRP A 191 10.65 -22.40 1.61
CA TRP A 191 10.48 -21.11 0.96
C TRP A 191 9.29 -21.09 -0.01
N GLU A 192 9.00 -22.20 -0.68
CA GLU A 192 7.79 -22.33 -1.53
C GLU A 192 6.51 -22.21 -0.70
N LYS A 193 6.42 -22.95 0.40
CA LYS A 193 5.28 -22.87 1.33
C LYS A 193 5.16 -21.48 1.96
N MET A 194 6.29 -20.84 2.28
CA MET A 194 6.32 -19.47 2.77
C MET A 194 5.79 -18.47 1.73
N ASP A 195 6.16 -18.60 0.46
CA ASP A 195 5.68 -17.72 -0.61
C ASP A 195 4.18 -17.85 -0.86
N ILE A 196 3.62 -19.04 -0.63
CA ILE A 196 2.18 -19.28 -0.70
C ILE A 196 1.46 -18.69 0.53
N ALA A 197 1.94 -18.97 1.74
CA ALA A 197 1.25 -18.58 2.98
C ALA A 197 1.44 -17.10 3.33
N TYR A 198 2.63 -16.55 3.06
CA TYR A 198 3.04 -15.19 3.39
C TYR A 198 3.78 -14.57 2.20
N PRO A 199 3.10 -14.20 1.11
CA PRO A 199 3.75 -13.59 -0.05
C PRO A 199 4.50 -12.32 0.34
N LYS A 200 5.61 -12.03 -0.35
CA LYS A 200 6.35 -10.79 -0.13
C LYS A 200 5.49 -9.60 -0.57
N LEU A 201 5.43 -8.60 0.30
CA LEU A 201 4.66 -7.38 0.08
C LEU A 201 5.55 -6.36 -0.61
N ASN A 202 5.74 -6.54 -1.92
CA ASN A 202 6.44 -5.61 -2.80
C ASN A 202 5.41 -4.81 -3.60
N ASP A 203 5.76 -3.63 -4.11
CA ASP A 203 4.87 -2.80 -4.96
C ASP A 203 4.25 -3.62 -6.12
N ALA A 204 4.99 -4.59 -6.66
CA ALA A 204 4.53 -5.50 -7.73
C ALA A 204 3.42 -6.48 -7.32
N ASN A 205 3.33 -6.87 -6.04
CA ASN A 205 2.34 -7.83 -5.53
C ASN A 205 1.13 -7.13 -4.88
N LEU A 206 1.20 -5.81 -4.68
CA LEU A 206 0.09 -4.98 -4.20
C LEU A 206 -0.76 -4.43 -5.35
N LEU A 207 -0.27 -4.55 -6.59
CA LEU A 207 -1.02 -4.24 -7.79
C LEU A 207 -2.11 -5.29 -7.97
N LEU A 208 -3.36 -4.83 -7.93
CA LEU A 208 -4.51 -5.60 -8.38
C LEU A 208 -4.24 -6.16 -9.80
N PRO A 209 -4.84 -7.30 -10.17
CA PRO A 209 -4.67 -7.95 -11.48
C PRO A 209 -5.33 -7.17 -12.64
N PHE A 210 -5.15 -5.86 -12.71
CA PHE A 210 -5.65 -4.97 -13.75
C PHE A 210 -4.53 -4.37 -14.62
N GLU A 211 -3.27 -4.76 -14.40
CA GLU A 211 -2.11 -4.33 -15.20
C GLU A 211 -2.23 -4.72 -16.70
N GLU A 212 -3.12 -5.66 -17.04
CA GLU A 212 -3.39 -6.13 -18.40
C GLU A 212 -4.37 -5.25 -19.19
N LEU A 213 -4.70 -4.04 -18.73
CA LEU A 213 -5.42 -3.12 -19.61
C LEU A 213 -4.44 -2.57 -20.68
N PRO A 214 -4.80 -2.63 -21.97
CA PRO A 214 -3.96 -2.10 -23.03
C PRO A 214 -3.67 -0.63 -22.73
N ARG A 215 -2.38 -0.32 -22.51
CA ARG A 215 -1.92 1.05 -22.29
C ARG A 215 -2.29 1.85 -23.53
N LEU A 216 -3.30 2.71 -23.42
CA LEU A 216 -3.63 3.68 -24.45
C LEU A 216 -2.35 4.45 -24.78
N GLY A 217 -1.85 4.23 -26.00
CA GLY A 217 -0.64 4.89 -26.49
C GLY A 217 -0.80 6.40 -26.36
N LYS A 218 0.31 7.09 -26.05
CA LYS A 218 0.30 8.55 -25.94
C LYS A 218 -0.34 9.15 -27.20
N PRO A 219 -1.32 10.05 -27.08
CA PRO A 219 -1.83 10.78 -28.24
C PRO A 219 -0.65 11.52 -28.90
N LYS A 220 -0.58 11.44 -30.23
CA LYS A 220 0.41 12.15 -31.04
C LYS A 220 0.19 13.65 -31.00
#